data_AF-A0A522F9T6-F1
#
_entry.id   AF-A0A522F9T6-F1
#
_cell.length_a   1.000
_cell.length_b   1.000
_cell.length_c   1.000
_cell.angle_alpha   90.00
_cell.angle_beta   90.00
_cell.angle_gamma   90.00
#
_symmetry.space_group_name_H-M   'P 1'
#
loop_
_entity.id
_entity.type
_entity.pdbx_description
1 polymer ?
#
loop_
_entity_poly.entity_id
_entity_poly.type
_entity_poly.pdbx_seq_one_letter_code
_entity_poly.pdbx_strand_id
1 'polypeptide(L)'
;MKKYLIVIEKTKSGFSAYSPDILGCAATGKTKKEVEKNMYEAIQFHLEGLTSEGLHLPENKTESEMLVFAVAEPKAHYGKRK
;
A
#
# COMPACT_ATOMS: atom_id res chain seq x y z
N MET A 1 -15.75 -14.87 0.13
CA MET A 1 -14.82 -13.87 -0.44
C MET A 1 -14.27 -13.02 0.71
N LYS A 2 -12.94 -12.83 0.77
CA LYS A 2 -12.26 -11.94 1.72
C LYS A 2 -11.69 -10.75 0.93
N LYS A 3 -11.66 -9.56 1.54
CA LYS A 3 -11.04 -8.37 0.96
C LYS A 3 -9.95 -7.88 1.92
N TYR A 4 -8.83 -7.44 1.39
CA TYR A 4 -7.73 -6.89 2.16
C TYR A 4 -7.34 -5.53 1.60
N LEU A 5 -7.09 -4.58 2.49
CA LEU A 5 -6.61 -3.26 2.12
C LEU A 5 -5.11 -3.32 1.85
N ILE A 6 -4.67 -2.65 0.79
CA ILE A 6 -3.25 -2.44 0.50
C ILE A 6 -2.95 -0.95 0.46
N VAL A 7 -1.82 -0.56 1.02
CA VAL A 7 -1.25 0.77 0.91
C VAL A 7 -0.22 0.72 -0.20
N ILE A 8 -0.26 1.68 -1.13
CA ILE A 8 0.70 1.80 -2.23
C ILE A 8 1.43 3.12 -2.08
N GLU A 9 2.76 3.08 -2.05
CA GLU A 9 3.63 4.24 -1.87
C GLU A 9 4.57 4.39 -3.07
N LYS A 10 4.86 5.64 -3.43
CA LYS A 10 5.85 5.93 -4.47
C LYS A 10 7.25 5.91 -3.87
N THR A 11 8.18 5.23 -4.53
CA THR A 11 9.59 5.17 -4.14
C THR A 11 10.45 5.95 -5.14
N LYS A 12 11.77 6.03 -4.90
CA LYS A 12 12.71 6.69 -5.82
C LYS A 12 12.73 6.06 -7.23
N SER A 13 12.43 4.77 -7.33
CA SER A 13 12.59 3.97 -8.56
C SER A 13 11.31 3.26 -9.02
N GLY A 14 10.18 3.49 -8.37
CA GLY A 14 8.92 2.82 -8.67
C GLY A 14 7.90 2.97 -7.55
N PHE A 15 7.34 1.84 -7.12
CA PHE A 15 6.30 1.75 -6.11
C PHE A 15 6.56 0.58 -5.16
N SER A 16 6.15 0.75 -3.91
CA SER A 16 6.05 -0.30 -2.89
C SER A 16 4.59 -0.46 -2.48
N ALA A 17 4.21 -1.65 -2.04
CA ALA A 17 2.91 -1.92 -1.44
C ALA A 17 3.04 -2.85 -0.24
N TYR A 18 2.14 -2.69 0.71
CA TYR A 18 1.99 -3.57 1.86
C TYR A 18 0.52 -3.62 2.30
N SER A 19 0.13 -4.66 3.04
CA SER A 19 -1.18 -4.71 3.70
C SER A 19 -1.01 -4.46 5.20
N PRO A 20 -1.75 -3.51 5.80
CA PRO A 20 -1.73 -3.30 7.26
C PRO A 20 -2.22 -4.52 8.05
N ASP A 21 -3.12 -5.32 7.46
CA ASP A 21 -3.76 -6.46 8.13
C ASP A 21 -3.07 -7.81 7.85
N ILE A 22 -2.19 -7.88 6.83
CA ILE A 22 -1.43 -9.10 6.49
C ILE A 22 0.05 -8.84 6.71
N LEU A 23 0.50 -9.09 7.95
CA LEU A 23 1.88 -8.91 8.35
C LEU A 23 2.82 -9.77 7.50
N GLY A 24 3.93 -9.18 7.04
CA GLY A 24 4.92 -9.86 6.22
C GLY A 24 4.59 -9.92 4.72
N CYS A 25 3.39 -9.54 4.29
CA CYS A 25 3.07 -9.37 2.87
C CYS A 25 3.43 -7.95 2.40
N ALA A 26 4.41 -7.86 1.51
CA ALA A 26 4.79 -6.64 0.81
C ALA A 26 5.22 -6.96 -0.63
N ALA A 27 5.13 -5.97 -1.50
CA ALA A 27 5.53 -6.09 -2.90
C ALA A 27 6.13 -4.79 -3.43
N THR A 28 6.89 -4.88 -4.52
CA THR A 28 7.42 -3.71 -5.25
C THR A 28 7.16 -3.85 -6.75
N GLY A 29 7.09 -2.73 -7.47
CA GLY A 29 6.98 -2.71 -8.93
C GLY A 29 7.42 -1.37 -9.51
N LYS A 30 7.80 -1.32 -10.78
CA LYS A 30 8.18 -0.07 -11.47
C LYS A 30 6.97 0.81 -11.75
N THR A 31 5.78 0.21 -11.87
CA THR A 31 4.51 0.90 -12.10
C THR A 31 3.47 0.55 -11.05
N LYS A 32 2.45 1.41 -10.89
CA LYS A 32 1.31 1.13 -10.00
C LYS A 32 0.63 -0.20 -10.32
N LYS A 33 0.39 -0.47 -11.62
CA LYS A 33 -0.21 -1.73 -12.08
C LYS A 33 0.63 -2.96 -11.76
N GLU A 34 1.95 -2.84 -11.89
CA GLU A 34 2.89 -3.93 -11.57
C GLU A 34 2.90 -4.23 -10.08
N VAL A 35 3.00 -3.20 -9.22
CA VAL A 35 2.99 -3.43 -7.77
C VAL A 35 1.65 -3.98 -7.28
N GLU A 36 0.52 -3.55 -7.86
CA GLU A 36 -0.81 -4.11 -7.58
C GLU A 36 -0.87 -5.60 -7.93
N LYS A 37 -0.39 -5.98 -9.11
CA LYS A 37 -0.34 -7.39 -9.54
C LYS A 37 0.54 -8.22 -8.59
N ASN A 38 1.74 -7.74 -8.30
CA ASN A 38 2.69 -8.45 -7.42
C ASN A 38 2.13 -8.59 -6.00
N MET A 39 1.43 -7.56 -5.49
CA MET A 39 0.80 -7.60 -4.17
C MET A 39 -0.36 -8.60 -4.14
N TYR A 40 -1.17 -8.67 -5.20
CA TYR A 40 -2.23 -9.66 -5.34
C TYR A 40 -1.67 -11.10 -5.27
N GLU A 41 -0.61 -11.38 -6.05
CA GLU A 41 0.04 -12.70 -6.07
C GLU A 41 0.65 -13.04 -4.68
N ALA A 42 1.32 -12.09 -4.03
CA ALA A 42 1.90 -12.29 -2.70
C ALA A 42 0.84 -12.60 -1.62
N ILE A 43 -0.28 -11.86 -1.62
CA ILE A 43 -1.39 -12.11 -0.70
C ILE A 43 -2.02 -13.48 -1.00
N GLN A 44 -2.30 -13.78 -2.27
CA GLN A 44 -2.91 -15.05 -2.65
C GLN A 44 -2.04 -16.23 -2.18
N PHE A 45 -0.74 -16.19 -2.45
CA PHE A 45 0.22 -17.21 -2.02
C PHE A 45 0.22 -17.39 -0.49
N HIS A 46 0.22 -16.30 0.27
CA HIS A 46 0.21 -16.36 1.74
C HIS A 46 -1.08 -16.99 2.29
N LEU A 47 -2.25 -16.62 1.74
CA LEU A 47 -3.55 -17.19 2.15
C LEU A 47 -3.67 -18.68 1.80
N GLU A 48 -3.16 -19.09 0.64
CA GLU A 48 -3.10 -20.50 0.23
C GLU A 48 -2.22 -21.30 1.20
N GLY A 49 -1.06 -20.77 1.59
CA GLY A 49 -0.18 -21.37 2.59
C GLY A 49 -0.88 -21.57 3.94
N LEU A 50 -1.48 -20.50 4.50
CA LEU A 50 -2.23 -20.58 5.75
C LEU A 50 -3.37 -21.61 5.70
N THR A 51 -4.10 -21.66 4.58
CA THR A 51 -5.18 -22.62 4.38
C THR A 51 -4.65 -24.05 4.35
N SER A 52 -3.52 -24.29 3.68
CA SER A 52 -2.91 -25.63 3.58
C SER A 52 -2.40 -26.16 4.92
N GLU A 53 -2.01 -25.26 5.84
CA GLU A 53 -1.57 -25.60 7.19
C GLU A 53 -2.72 -25.64 8.22
N GLY A 54 -3.96 -25.37 7.80
CA GLY A 54 -5.12 -25.31 8.69
C GLY A 54 -5.11 -24.13 9.66
N LEU A 55 -4.35 -23.07 9.33
CA LEU A 55 -4.25 -21.85 10.12
C LEU A 55 -5.38 -20.88 9.79
N HIS A 56 -5.67 -19.98 10.74
CA HIS A 56 -6.68 -18.95 10.56
C HIS A 56 -6.22 -17.90 9.54
N LEU A 57 -7.14 -17.50 8.65
CA LEU A 57 -6.91 -16.39 7.75
C LEU A 57 -6.93 -15.05 8.50
N PRO A 58 -6.11 -14.07 8.11
CA PRO A 58 -6.10 -12.75 8.72
C PRO A 58 -7.49 -12.08 8.65
N GLU A 59 -7.79 -11.27 9.67
CA GLU A 59 -8.99 -10.45 9.69
C GLU A 59 -8.70 -9.09 9.03
N ASN A 60 -9.62 -8.60 8.21
CA ASN A 60 -9.51 -7.27 7.63
C ASN A 60 -10.13 -6.25 8.60
N LYS A 61 -9.29 -5.55 9.37
CA LYS A 61 -9.74 -4.54 10.35
C LYS A 61 -9.42 -3.12 9.91
N THR A 62 -8.64 -2.98 8.85
CA THR A 62 -8.21 -1.67 8.37
C THR A 62 -9.20 -1.10 7.36
N GLU A 63 -9.54 0.17 7.56
CA GLU A 63 -10.28 1.00 6.63
C GLU A 63 -9.35 2.13 6.14
N SER A 64 -9.62 2.66 4.94
CA SER A 64 -8.95 3.86 4.43
C SER A 64 -9.96 4.91 4.06
N GLU A 65 -9.64 6.16 4.37
CA GLU A 65 -10.42 7.32 3.96
C GLU A 65 -9.47 8.38 3.40
N MET A 66 -9.93 9.13 2.40
CA MET A 66 -9.18 10.27 1.86
C MET A 66 -9.82 11.57 2.33
N LEU A 67 -9.17 12.25 3.25
CA LEU A 67 -9.61 13.57 3.72
C LEU A 67 -9.02 14.67 2.84
N VAL A 68 -9.87 15.59 2.38
CA VAL A 68 -9.48 16.73 1.54
C VAL A 68 -9.49 18.00 2.37
N PHE A 69 -8.36 18.71 2.39
CA PHE A 69 -8.21 19.97 3.11
C PHE A 69 -7.92 21.11 2.14
N ALA A 70 -8.59 22.25 2.32
CA ALA A 70 -8.21 23.48 1.64
C ALA A 70 -6.99 24.09 2.36
N VAL A 71 -5.81 23.99 1.75
CA VAL A 71 -4.59 24.65 2.24
C VAL A 71 -4.28 25.86 1.35
N ALA A 72 -4.02 27.01 1.96
CA ALA A 72 -3.55 28.19 1.24
C ALA A 72 -2.13 27.92 0.70
N GLU A 73 -1.86 28.32 -0.54
CA GLU A 73 -0.52 28.11 -1.12
C GLU A 73 0.55 28.82 -0.29
N PRO A 74 1.72 28.19 -0.08
CA PRO A 74 2.84 28.85 0.60
C PRO A 74 3.26 30.06 -0.24
N LYS A 75 3.18 31.26 0.35
CA LYS A 75 3.69 32.49 -0.28
C LYS A 75 5.18 32.31 -0.55
N ALA A 76 5.56 32.21 -1.82
CA ALA A 76 6.96 32.14 -2.23
C ALA A 76 7.70 33.40 -1.72
N HIS A 77 8.52 33.24 -0.69
CA HIS A 77 9.44 34.29 -0.26
C HIS A 77 10.62 34.27 -1.22
N TYR A 78 10.51 35.00 -2.34
CA TYR A 78 11.64 35.21 -3.26
C TYR A 78 12.64 36.16 -2.57
N GLY A 79 13.52 35.58 -1.76
CA GLY A 79 14.63 36.29 -1.15
C GLY A 79 15.55 36.84 -2.24
N LYS A 80 15.64 38.18 -2.30
CA LYS A 80 16.66 38.91 -3.06
C LYS A 80 18.03 38.33 -2.70
N ARG A 81 18.70 37.69 -3.66
CA ARG A 81 20.15 37.46 -3.56
C ARG A 81 20.82 38.83 -3.64
N LYS A 82 21.56 39.19 -2.59
CA LYS A 82 22.61 40.21 -2.68
C LYS A 82 23.79 39.64 -3.47
#